data_AF-A0AA44EHW0-F1
#
_entry.id   AF-A0AA44EHW0-F1
#
_cell.length_a   1.000
_cell.length_b   1.000
_cell.length_c   1.000
_cell.angle_alpha   90.00
_cell.angle_beta   90.00
_cell.angle_gamma   90.00
#
_symmetry.space_group_name_H-M   'P 1'
#
loop_
_entity.id
_entity.type
_entity.pdbx_description
1 polymer ?
#
loop_
_entity_poly.entity_id
_entity_poly.type
_entity_poly.pdbx_seq_one_letter_code
_entity_poly.pdbx_strand_id
1 'polypeptide(L)'
;MRYQNVSEEFIELEAAPAIAKKICTQSTDICLSIIDIDNARQLNFENGCANIRVANDGLIERVSAGDLLTFYGIQTLIEGRLWQLAPGSAPPITFQMYSPNRQQQIAFVRRNLKAKGLMIFLEKFRSQDIEEYRRRELEKDHGFKIRYFSEAEINRKKTNVLDAMNLNEVALDEMRCVLREVFSYAYIIWNSGNFYSIAASNSLRNLDLFVSCLGPAAIPSEYTHGEVPARFLPDP
;
A
#
# COMPACT_ATOMS: atom_id res chain seq x y z
N MET A 1 -2.97 -27.10 -10.63
CA MET A 1 -3.60 -26.53 -9.41
C MET A 1 -4.13 -25.14 -9.76
N ARG A 2 -5.35 -24.79 -9.34
CA ARG A 2 -5.89 -23.43 -9.54
C ARG A 2 -5.46 -22.61 -8.34
N TYR A 3 -4.64 -21.58 -8.55
CA TYR A 3 -4.26 -20.65 -7.48
C TYR A 3 -5.52 -19.98 -6.91
N GLN A 4 -5.62 -19.92 -5.58
CA GLN A 4 -6.79 -19.38 -4.89
C GLN A 4 -6.69 -17.86 -4.67
N ASN A 5 -5.46 -17.35 -4.61
CA ASN A 5 -5.17 -15.93 -4.40
C ASN A 5 -4.63 -15.36 -5.72
N VAL A 6 -5.29 -14.32 -6.24
CA VAL A 6 -4.91 -13.68 -7.50
C VAL A 6 -5.10 -12.17 -7.35
N SER A 7 -4.10 -11.40 -7.76
CA SER A 7 -4.20 -9.95 -8.01
C SER A 7 -3.77 -9.68 -9.44
N GLU A 8 -4.31 -8.61 -10.02
CA GLU A 8 -3.86 -8.06 -11.28
C GLU A 8 -3.93 -6.53 -11.18
N GLU A 9 -2.86 -5.85 -11.54
CA GLU A 9 -2.78 -4.39 -11.53
C GLU A 9 -2.17 -3.85 -12.81
N PHE A 10 -2.56 -2.64 -13.18
CA PHE A 10 -1.96 -1.88 -14.29
C PHE A 10 -1.18 -0.69 -13.74
N ILE A 11 0.06 -0.56 -14.20
CA ILE A 11 1.02 0.45 -13.74
C ILE A 11 1.46 1.28 -14.94
N GLU A 12 1.02 2.53 -14.99
CA GLU A 12 1.38 3.48 -16.05
C GLU A 12 2.87 3.82 -15.98
N LEU A 13 3.61 3.54 -17.06
CA LEU A 13 5.07 3.56 -17.11
C LEU A 13 5.60 3.90 -18.51
N GLU A 14 6.28 5.05 -18.67
CA GLU A 14 6.86 5.49 -19.96
C GLU A 14 7.94 4.52 -20.51
N ALA A 15 8.63 3.78 -19.63
CA ALA A 15 9.71 2.85 -19.99
C ALA A 15 9.36 1.38 -19.69
N ALA A 16 8.09 1.00 -19.79
CA ALA A 16 7.57 -0.31 -19.41
C ALA A 16 8.40 -1.52 -19.92
N PRO A 17 8.79 -1.63 -21.21
CA PRO A 17 9.59 -2.77 -21.67
C PRO A 17 10.95 -2.91 -20.97
N ALA A 18 11.63 -1.77 -20.74
CA ALA A 18 12.94 -1.76 -20.10
C ALA A 18 12.84 -2.09 -18.61
N ILE A 19 11.79 -1.60 -17.94
CA ILE A 19 11.52 -1.87 -16.53
C ILE A 19 11.16 -3.33 -16.31
N ALA A 20 10.24 -3.91 -17.09
CA ALA A 20 9.90 -5.33 -17.01
C ALA A 20 11.13 -6.24 -17.17
N LYS A 21 12.01 -5.90 -18.12
CA LYS A 21 13.27 -6.63 -18.30
C LYS A 21 14.15 -6.56 -17.07
N LYS A 22 14.32 -5.37 -16.47
CA LYS A 22 15.13 -5.17 -15.25
C LYS A 22 14.54 -5.90 -14.04
N ILE A 23 13.21 -5.89 -13.85
CA ILE A 23 12.54 -6.63 -12.77
C ILE A 23 12.84 -8.13 -12.87
N CYS A 24 12.73 -8.70 -14.08
CA CYS A 24 13.03 -10.11 -14.30
C CYS A 24 14.50 -10.41 -14.00
N THR A 25 15.43 -9.62 -14.54
CA THR A 25 16.88 -9.82 -14.32
C THR A 25 17.25 -9.69 -12.83
N GLN A 26 16.65 -8.77 -12.09
CA GLN A 26 16.91 -8.55 -10.66
C GLN A 26 16.14 -9.51 -9.73
N SER A 27 15.35 -10.43 -10.29
CA SER A 27 14.60 -11.43 -9.54
C SER A 27 15.07 -12.86 -9.80
N THR A 28 16.03 -13.04 -10.71
CA THR A 28 16.55 -14.36 -11.14
C THR A 28 17.17 -15.16 -9.99
N ASP A 29 17.68 -14.47 -8.96
CA ASP A 29 18.28 -15.05 -7.75
C ASP A 29 17.24 -15.48 -6.69
N ILE A 30 15.97 -15.08 -6.85
CA ILE A 30 14.92 -15.26 -5.85
C ILE A 30 13.79 -16.16 -6.37
N CYS A 31 13.50 -16.15 -7.68
CA CYS A 31 12.52 -17.03 -8.29
C CYS A 31 13.14 -18.37 -8.71
N LEU A 32 12.32 -19.43 -8.77
CA LEU A 32 12.74 -20.76 -9.24
C LEU A 32 13.05 -20.78 -10.75
N SER A 33 12.27 -20.03 -11.53
CA SER A 33 12.48 -19.89 -12.97
C SER A 33 11.76 -18.68 -13.52
N ILE A 34 12.21 -18.21 -14.68
CA ILE A 34 11.53 -17.18 -15.47
C ILE A 34 11.27 -17.77 -16.85
N ILE A 35 10.03 -17.71 -17.31
CA ILE A 35 9.60 -18.22 -18.61
C ILE A 35 8.77 -17.18 -19.36
N ASP A 36 8.92 -17.12 -20.68
CA ASP A 36 8.07 -16.30 -21.54
C ASP A 36 6.78 -17.08 -21.88
N ILE A 37 5.61 -16.51 -21.56
CA ILE A 37 4.28 -17.07 -21.86
C ILE A 37 3.38 -15.95 -22.38
N ASP A 38 2.75 -16.14 -23.54
CA ASP A 38 1.69 -15.27 -24.09
C ASP A 38 2.00 -13.75 -24.03
N ASN A 39 3.19 -13.36 -24.52
CA ASN A 39 3.70 -11.98 -24.50
C ASN A 39 3.94 -11.39 -23.10
N ALA A 40 4.08 -12.26 -22.10
CA ALA A 40 4.41 -11.89 -20.73
C ALA A 40 5.55 -12.73 -20.19
N ARG A 41 6.18 -12.24 -19.12
CA ARG A 41 7.23 -12.95 -18.39
C ARG A 41 6.67 -13.46 -17.09
N GLN A 42 6.68 -14.76 -16.91
CA GLN A 42 6.25 -15.41 -15.70
C GLN A 42 7.46 -15.78 -14.84
N LEU A 43 7.52 -15.21 -13.64
CA LEU A 43 8.44 -15.58 -12.58
C LEU A 43 7.75 -16.64 -11.71
N ASN A 44 8.32 -17.83 -11.64
CA ASN A 44 7.77 -18.95 -10.88
C ASN A 44 8.42 -19.06 -9.50
N PHE A 45 7.59 -19.35 -8.50
CA PHE A 45 7.96 -19.62 -7.12
C PHE A 45 7.33 -20.97 -6.70
N GLU A 46 7.69 -21.51 -5.54
CA GLU A 46 7.26 -22.85 -5.13
C GLU A 46 5.73 -23.05 -5.18
N ASN A 47 4.97 -22.09 -4.64
CA ASN A 47 3.51 -22.17 -4.57
C ASN A 47 2.82 -20.95 -5.22
N GLY A 48 3.45 -20.34 -6.23
CA GLY A 48 2.89 -19.16 -6.89
C GLY A 48 3.71 -18.66 -8.07
N CYS A 49 3.20 -17.64 -8.75
CA CYS A 49 3.89 -16.94 -9.82
C CYS A 49 3.53 -15.45 -9.86
N ALA A 50 4.43 -14.65 -10.42
CA ALA A 50 4.14 -13.31 -10.91
C ALA A 50 4.24 -13.32 -12.44
N ASN A 51 3.27 -12.71 -13.12
CA ASN A 51 3.24 -12.54 -14.55
C ASN A 51 3.33 -11.04 -14.88
N ILE A 52 4.36 -10.64 -15.60
CA ILE A 52 4.62 -9.26 -15.99
C ILE A 52 4.43 -9.15 -17.50
N ARG A 53 3.40 -8.43 -17.91
CA ARG A 53 3.06 -8.18 -19.30
C ARG A 53 3.26 -6.71 -19.64
N VAL A 54 3.87 -6.43 -20.78
CA VAL A 54 3.99 -5.07 -21.30
C VAL A 54 2.70 -4.70 -22.03
N ALA A 55 2.13 -3.54 -21.70
CA ALA A 55 1.01 -2.91 -22.39
C ALA A 55 1.46 -1.57 -23.02
N ASN A 56 0.63 -0.95 -23.87
CA ASN A 56 1.01 0.21 -24.68
C ASN A 56 1.48 1.41 -23.85
N ASP A 57 0.93 1.60 -22.66
CA ASP A 57 1.13 2.73 -21.75
C ASP A 57 1.64 2.30 -20.37
N GLY A 58 2.05 1.03 -20.20
CA GLY A 58 2.46 0.55 -18.88
C GLY A 58 2.77 -0.94 -18.78
N LEU A 59 2.74 -1.43 -17.54
CA LEU A 59 2.87 -2.84 -17.20
C LEU A 59 1.57 -3.37 -16.60
N ILE A 60 1.22 -4.59 -16.96
CA ILE A 60 0.22 -5.38 -16.24
C ILE A 60 0.98 -6.40 -15.42
N GLU A 61 0.79 -6.32 -14.12
CA GLU A 61 1.36 -7.23 -13.13
C GLU A 61 0.24 -8.13 -12.63
N ARG A 62 0.50 -9.44 -12.55
CA ARG A 62 -0.46 -10.40 -12.01
C ARG A 62 0.25 -11.37 -11.10
N VAL A 63 -0.10 -11.38 -9.83
CA VAL A 63 0.35 -12.40 -8.87
C VAL A 63 -0.70 -13.48 -8.75
N SER A 64 -0.28 -14.73 -8.66
CA SER A 64 -1.16 -15.86 -8.36
C SER A 64 -0.46 -16.83 -7.43
N ALA A 65 -1.09 -17.23 -6.32
CA ALA A 65 -0.48 -18.17 -5.38
C ALA A 65 -1.49 -19.06 -4.65
N GLY A 66 -1.00 -20.21 -4.18
CA GLY A 66 -1.80 -21.21 -3.47
C GLY A 66 -2.07 -20.84 -2.02
N ASP A 67 -1.26 -19.97 -1.43
CA ASP A 67 -1.40 -19.49 -0.05
C ASP A 67 -1.04 -18.00 0.07
N LEU A 68 -1.50 -17.36 1.15
CA LEU A 68 -1.32 -15.92 1.38
C LEU A 68 0.15 -15.53 1.62
N LEU A 69 0.98 -16.42 2.17
CA LEU A 69 2.40 -16.13 2.41
C LEU A 69 3.15 -15.96 1.11
N THR A 70 2.97 -16.93 0.22
CA THR A 70 3.56 -16.90 -1.11
C THR A 70 3.00 -15.73 -1.91
N PHE A 71 1.69 -15.50 -1.85
CA PHE A 71 1.02 -14.40 -2.54
C PHE A 71 1.65 -13.03 -2.19
N TYR A 72 1.67 -12.67 -0.90
CA TYR A 72 2.19 -11.38 -0.47
C TYR A 72 3.71 -11.26 -0.59
N GLY A 73 4.44 -12.37 -0.46
CA GLY A 73 5.89 -12.40 -0.67
C GLY A 73 6.26 -12.04 -2.10
N ILE A 74 5.56 -12.63 -3.08
CA ILE A 74 5.75 -12.34 -4.50
C ILE A 74 5.40 -10.87 -4.77
N GLN A 75 4.23 -10.43 -4.32
CA GLN A 75 3.77 -9.06 -4.57
C GLN A 75 4.72 -8.00 -3.99
N THR A 76 5.16 -8.17 -2.74
CA THR A 76 6.12 -7.27 -2.08
C THR A 76 7.44 -7.20 -2.85
N LEU A 77 7.91 -8.34 -3.38
CA LEU A 77 9.11 -8.39 -4.20
C LEU A 77 8.95 -7.56 -5.47
N ILE A 78 7.86 -7.76 -6.21
CA ILE A 78 7.63 -7.08 -7.49
C ILE A 78 7.43 -5.57 -7.29
N GLU A 79 6.56 -5.18 -6.35
CA GLU A 79 6.33 -3.77 -5.99
C GLU A 79 7.62 -3.08 -5.50
N GLY A 80 8.41 -3.77 -4.67
CA GLY A 80 9.69 -3.25 -4.19
C GLY A 80 10.69 -3.00 -5.32
N ARG A 81 10.71 -3.87 -6.35
CA ARG A 81 11.55 -3.69 -7.54
C ARG A 81 11.04 -2.56 -8.44
N LEU A 82 9.72 -2.48 -8.64
CA LEU A 82 9.10 -1.39 -9.39
C LEU A 82 9.46 -0.03 -8.78
N TRP A 83 9.35 0.09 -7.46
CA TRP A 83 9.71 1.33 -6.75
C TRP A 83 11.18 1.72 -6.93
N GLN A 84 12.10 0.74 -6.92
CA GLN A 84 13.53 0.98 -7.18
C GLN A 84 13.81 1.45 -8.60
N LEU A 85 13.07 0.93 -9.57
CA LEU A 85 13.32 1.11 -11.00
C LEU A 85 12.58 2.32 -11.60
N ALA A 86 11.44 2.69 -11.02
CA ALA A 86 10.62 3.81 -11.41
C ALA A 86 10.06 4.54 -10.16
N PRO A 87 10.90 5.33 -9.47
CA PRO A 87 10.46 6.11 -8.32
C PRO A 87 9.47 7.18 -8.78
N GLY A 88 8.18 6.95 -8.59
CA GLY A 88 7.10 7.84 -9.04
C GLY A 88 5.90 7.12 -9.67
N SER A 89 6.10 5.91 -10.18
CA SER A 89 5.00 5.01 -10.55
C SER A 89 4.51 4.29 -9.29
N ALA A 90 3.35 4.70 -8.77
CA ALA A 90 2.61 4.13 -7.63
C ALA A 90 3.47 3.61 -6.43
N PRO A 91 3.61 4.41 -5.35
CA PRO A 91 4.27 3.96 -4.11
C PRO A 91 3.30 3.11 -3.23
N PRO A 92 3.84 2.38 -2.24
CA PRO A 92 3.35 1.10 -1.75
C PRO A 92 1.99 1.25 -1.10
N ILE A 93 0.98 0.60 -1.65
CA ILE A 93 -0.38 0.68 -1.11
C ILE A 93 -0.84 -0.74 -0.81
N THR A 94 -0.54 -1.21 0.40
CA THR A 94 -1.41 -1.08 1.58
C THR A 94 -2.65 -1.93 1.44
N PHE A 95 -2.96 -2.65 2.50
CA PHE A 95 -4.04 -3.61 2.59
C PHE A 95 -5.38 -3.23 1.95
N GLN A 96 -5.67 -1.93 1.85
CA GLN A 96 -6.81 -1.34 1.14
C GLN A 96 -6.91 -1.67 -0.36
N MET A 97 -5.84 -2.14 -1.02
CA MET A 97 -5.94 -2.59 -2.42
C MET A 97 -6.49 -4.01 -2.54
N TYR A 98 -6.52 -4.78 -1.44
CA TYR A 98 -6.78 -6.22 -1.46
C TYR A 98 -8.10 -6.60 -0.82
N SER A 99 -8.32 -6.16 0.42
CA SER A 99 -9.54 -6.45 1.19
C SER A 99 -9.58 -5.59 2.45
N PRO A 100 -10.74 -5.44 3.11
CA PRO A 100 -10.81 -4.77 4.41
C PRO A 100 -10.32 -5.65 5.58
N ASN A 101 -9.80 -6.87 5.35
CA ASN A 101 -9.46 -7.82 6.41
C ASN A 101 -8.11 -7.54 7.09
N ARG A 102 -8.05 -6.41 7.82
CA ARG A 102 -6.84 -5.97 8.54
C ARG A 102 -6.34 -6.99 9.54
N GLN A 103 -7.23 -7.77 10.15
CA GLN A 103 -6.83 -8.76 11.15
C GLN A 103 -5.88 -9.81 10.57
N GLN A 104 -6.28 -10.48 9.48
CA GLN A 104 -5.44 -11.52 8.88
C GLN A 104 -4.17 -10.93 8.24
N GLN A 105 -4.32 -9.80 7.57
CA GLN A 105 -3.25 -9.04 6.94
C GLN A 105 -2.14 -8.63 7.94
N ILE A 106 -2.52 -8.05 9.08
CA ILE A 106 -1.59 -7.63 10.14
C ILE A 106 -1.01 -8.83 10.87
N ALA A 107 -1.84 -9.83 11.22
CA ALA A 107 -1.37 -11.05 11.87
C ALA A 107 -0.34 -11.79 11.02
N PHE A 108 -0.50 -11.75 9.71
CA PHE A 108 0.44 -12.34 8.76
C PHE A 108 1.80 -11.64 8.80
N VAL A 109 1.85 -10.31 8.64
CA VAL A 109 3.12 -9.56 8.68
C VAL A 109 3.79 -9.67 10.05
N ARG A 110 3.01 -9.70 11.14
CA ARG A 110 3.50 -9.82 12.52
C ARG A 110 4.37 -11.05 12.76
N ARG A 111 4.13 -12.16 12.07
CA ARG A 111 4.92 -13.41 12.18
C ARG A 111 6.37 -13.21 11.78
N ASN A 112 6.62 -12.30 10.84
CA ASN A 112 7.96 -11.99 10.33
C ASN A 112 8.61 -10.82 11.09
N LEU A 113 7.86 -10.14 11.96
CA LEU A 113 8.35 -9.00 12.72
C LEU A 113 9.08 -9.46 13.99
N LYS A 114 10.30 -8.96 14.19
CA LYS A 114 11.04 -9.13 15.46
C LYS A 114 10.21 -8.63 16.64
N ALA A 115 10.40 -9.20 17.83
CA ALA A 115 9.62 -8.84 19.03
C ALA A 115 9.57 -7.33 19.34
N LYS A 116 10.66 -6.60 19.03
CA LYS A 116 10.78 -5.14 19.21
C LYS A 116 10.77 -4.36 17.88
N GLY A 117 10.31 -4.99 16.81
CA GLY A 117 10.19 -4.38 15.49
C GLY A 117 9.09 -3.33 15.44
N LEU A 118 9.15 -2.51 14.40
CA LEU A 118 8.14 -1.50 14.07
C LEU A 118 7.39 -1.95 12.82
N MET A 119 6.08 -1.75 12.82
CA MET A 119 5.27 -1.86 11.61
C MET A 119 4.68 -0.49 11.29
N ILE A 120 4.82 -0.05 10.04
CA ILE A 120 4.35 1.25 9.58
C ILE A 120 3.28 1.02 8.52
N PHE A 121 2.15 1.67 8.70
CA PHE A 121 0.98 1.66 7.82
C PHE A 121 0.87 3.01 7.12
N LEU A 122 0.34 3.03 5.90
CA LEU A 122 0.02 4.25 5.16
C LEU A 122 -1.34 4.05 4.46
N GLU A 123 -2.44 4.32 5.14
CA GLU A 123 -3.76 3.92 4.63
C GLU A 123 -4.72 5.10 4.53
N LYS A 124 -5.65 4.98 3.59
CA LYS A 124 -6.85 5.81 3.51
C LYS A 124 -7.93 5.15 4.35
N PHE A 125 -8.50 5.93 5.27
CA PHE A 125 -9.52 5.44 6.18
C PHE A 125 -10.87 6.04 5.83
N ARG A 126 -11.93 5.22 5.93
CA ARG A 126 -13.30 5.73 5.88
C ARG A 126 -13.60 6.51 7.16
N SER A 127 -14.37 7.59 7.02
CA SER A 127 -14.91 8.32 8.17
C SER A 127 -16.33 7.85 8.47
N GLN A 128 -16.71 7.85 9.75
CA GLN A 128 -18.13 7.74 10.13
C GLN A 128 -18.90 9.02 9.77
N ASP A 129 -18.21 10.17 9.78
CA ASP A 129 -18.74 11.42 9.25
C ASP A 129 -18.51 11.48 7.73
N ILE A 130 -19.54 11.09 6.98
CA ILE A 130 -19.53 11.05 5.51
C ILE A 130 -19.32 12.45 4.92
N GLU A 131 -19.84 13.48 5.55
CA GLU A 131 -19.73 14.85 5.04
C GLU A 131 -18.32 15.39 5.23
N GLU A 132 -17.69 15.13 6.39
CA GLU A 132 -16.28 15.46 6.61
C GLU A 132 -15.36 14.69 5.64
N TYR A 133 -15.64 13.40 5.41
CA TYR A 133 -14.89 12.60 4.43
C TYR A 133 -14.98 13.19 3.03
N ARG A 134 -16.19 13.55 2.58
CA ARG A 134 -16.43 14.19 1.28
C ARG A 134 -15.76 15.55 1.20
N ARG A 135 -15.82 16.34 2.26
CA ARG A 135 -15.16 17.65 2.35
C ARG A 135 -13.66 17.51 2.09
N ARG A 136 -12.99 16.54 2.73
CA ARG A 136 -11.56 16.27 2.54
C ARG A 136 -11.24 15.74 1.13
N GLU A 137 -12.12 14.93 0.53
CA GLU A 137 -11.96 14.51 -0.86
C GLU A 137 -12.05 15.69 -1.82
N LEU A 138 -13.00 16.61 -1.61
CA LEU A 138 -13.18 17.82 -2.42
C LEU A 138 -12.00 18.79 -2.26
N GLU A 139 -11.52 18.99 -1.03
CA GLU A 139 -10.36 19.83 -0.72
C GLU A 139 -9.10 19.33 -1.44
N LYS A 140 -8.90 18.01 -1.48
CA LYS A 140 -7.81 17.38 -2.25
C LYS A 140 -8.00 17.55 -3.75
N ASP A 141 -9.19 17.29 -4.27
CA ASP A 141 -9.45 17.34 -5.70
C ASP A 141 -9.32 18.76 -6.25
N HIS A 142 -9.96 19.75 -5.61
CA HIS A 142 -9.98 21.14 -6.07
C HIS A 142 -8.86 22.01 -5.52
N GLY A 143 -8.23 21.64 -4.41
CA GLY A 143 -7.12 22.39 -3.83
C GLY A 143 -5.75 21.96 -4.34
N PHE A 144 -5.57 20.66 -4.63
CA PHE A 144 -4.26 20.09 -4.97
C PHE A 144 -4.23 19.45 -6.37
N LYS A 145 -5.15 18.53 -6.69
CA LYS A 145 -5.05 17.75 -7.93
C LYS A 145 -5.18 18.58 -9.20
N ILE A 146 -6.04 19.61 -9.21
CA ILE A 146 -6.19 20.50 -10.38
C ILE A 146 -4.88 21.19 -10.80
N ARG A 147 -3.87 21.26 -9.92
CA ARG A 147 -2.56 21.83 -10.25
C ARG A 147 -1.75 20.93 -11.19
N TYR A 148 -2.11 19.64 -11.27
CA TYR A 148 -1.34 18.61 -11.95
C TYR A 148 -2.18 17.79 -12.95
N PHE A 149 -3.50 17.74 -12.78
CA PHE A 149 -4.40 16.92 -13.58
C PHE A 149 -5.57 17.75 -14.08
N SER A 150 -6.03 17.45 -15.30
CA SER A 150 -7.28 17.98 -15.82
C SER A 150 -8.48 17.40 -15.08
N GLU A 151 -9.62 18.12 -15.12
CA GLU A 151 -10.87 17.65 -14.52
C GLU A 151 -11.34 16.31 -15.11
N ALA A 152 -11.11 16.09 -16.42
CA ALA A 152 -11.40 14.83 -17.09
C ALA A 152 -10.56 13.67 -16.53
N GLU A 153 -9.27 13.88 -16.26
CA GLU A 153 -8.39 12.86 -15.67
C GLU A 153 -8.75 12.56 -14.22
N ILE A 154 -9.09 13.60 -13.44
CA ILE A 154 -9.57 13.45 -12.05
C ILE A 154 -10.83 12.59 -12.02
N ASN A 155 -11.80 12.88 -12.90
CA ASN A 155 -13.05 12.13 -12.98
C ASN A 155 -12.85 10.70 -13.48
N ARG A 156 -12.00 10.49 -14.50
CA ARG A 156 -11.65 9.15 -15.00
C ARG A 156 -11.05 8.27 -13.91
N LYS A 157 -10.18 8.84 -13.06
CA LYS A 157 -9.55 8.12 -11.93
C LYS A 157 -10.56 7.74 -10.84
N LYS A 158 -11.59 8.57 -10.61
CA LYS A 158 -12.68 8.24 -9.68
C LYS A 158 -13.42 6.98 -10.11
N THR A 159 -13.84 6.90 -11.36
CA THR A 159 -14.68 5.79 -11.84
C THR A 159 -13.93 4.46 -11.98
N ASN A 160 -12.64 4.47 -12.32
CA ASN A 160 -11.92 3.23 -12.66
C ASN A 160 -11.22 2.53 -11.47
N VAL A 161 -10.78 3.28 -10.46
CA VAL A 161 -9.92 2.74 -9.37
C VAL A 161 -10.54 2.95 -8.00
N LEU A 162 -11.22 4.08 -7.78
CA LEU A 162 -11.68 4.46 -6.46
C LEU A 162 -12.93 3.69 -6.01
N ASP A 163 -13.81 3.27 -6.91
CA ASP A 163 -15.03 2.56 -6.53
C ASP A 163 -14.75 1.18 -5.90
N ALA A 164 -13.78 0.43 -6.46
CA ALA A 164 -13.35 -0.85 -5.88
C ALA A 164 -12.49 -0.66 -4.62
N MET A 165 -11.62 0.36 -4.59
CA MET A 165 -10.73 0.63 -3.45
C MET A 165 -11.51 1.15 -2.23
N ASN A 166 -12.55 1.97 -2.44
CA ASN A 166 -13.41 2.49 -1.36
C ASN A 166 -14.11 1.34 -0.59
N LEU A 167 -14.39 0.21 -1.24
CA LEU A 167 -14.98 -0.97 -0.59
C LEU A 167 -14.03 -1.67 0.38
N ASN A 168 -12.72 -1.42 0.27
CA ASN A 168 -11.67 -2.05 1.06
C ASN A 168 -11.08 -1.09 2.12
N GLU A 169 -11.61 0.14 2.20
CA GLU A 169 -11.30 1.08 3.27
C GLU A 169 -11.90 0.58 4.60
N VAL A 170 -11.11 0.63 5.66
CA VAL A 170 -11.58 0.39 7.02
C VAL A 170 -11.71 1.71 7.76
N ALA A 171 -12.52 1.72 8.83
CA ALA A 171 -12.57 2.87 9.72
C ALA A 171 -11.31 2.92 10.58
N LEU A 172 -10.91 4.13 10.99
CA LEU A 172 -9.76 4.30 11.87
C LEU A 172 -9.95 3.53 13.20
N ASP A 173 -11.17 3.45 13.72
CA ASP A 173 -11.50 2.67 14.92
C ASP A 173 -11.39 1.16 14.71
N GLU A 174 -11.73 0.65 13.52
CA GLU A 174 -11.56 -0.77 13.19
C GLU A 174 -10.09 -1.15 13.15
N MET A 175 -9.26 -0.30 12.53
CA MET A 175 -7.81 -0.45 12.55
C MET A 175 -7.25 -0.39 13.97
N ARG A 176 -7.77 0.53 14.81
CA ARG A 176 -7.40 0.60 16.23
C ARG A 176 -7.67 -0.71 16.96
N CYS A 177 -8.86 -1.27 16.80
CA CYS A 177 -9.25 -2.53 17.41
C CYS A 177 -8.29 -3.66 16.99
N VAL A 178 -7.99 -3.78 15.69
CA VAL A 178 -7.05 -4.79 15.19
C VAL A 178 -5.64 -4.57 15.73
N LEU A 179 -5.14 -3.33 15.75
CA LEU A 179 -3.80 -3.04 16.26
C LEU A 179 -3.67 -3.36 17.75
N ARG A 180 -4.72 -3.14 18.55
CA ARG A 180 -4.74 -3.45 19.98
C ARG A 180 -4.55 -4.95 20.27
N GLU A 181 -5.00 -5.83 19.37
CA GLU A 181 -4.81 -7.28 19.50
C GLU A 181 -3.35 -7.72 19.26
N VAL A 182 -2.56 -6.89 18.56
CA VAL A 182 -1.24 -7.30 18.01
C VAL A 182 -0.07 -6.49 18.59
N PHE A 183 -0.32 -5.23 18.96
CA PHE A 183 0.67 -4.27 19.40
C PHE A 183 0.25 -3.56 20.70
N SER A 184 1.22 -3.36 21.60
CA SER A 184 1.01 -2.61 22.84
C SER A 184 0.99 -1.10 22.64
N TYR A 185 1.68 -0.58 21.61
CA TYR A 185 1.87 0.86 21.39
C TYR A 185 1.72 1.22 19.92
N ALA A 186 1.12 2.39 19.65
CA ALA A 186 1.03 2.95 18.31
C ALA A 186 0.94 4.48 18.34
N TYR A 187 1.44 5.13 17.28
CA TYR A 187 1.25 6.56 17.01
C TYR A 187 0.67 6.75 15.61
N ILE A 188 -0.23 7.72 15.46
CA ILE A 188 -0.46 8.36 14.16
C ILE A 188 0.71 9.33 13.97
N ILE A 189 1.57 9.05 13.00
CA ILE A 189 2.79 9.83 12.76
C ILE A 189 2.64 10.86 11.65
N TRP A 190 1.58 10.74 10.83
CA TRP A 190 1.29 11.65 9.73
C TRP A 190 -0.19 11.55 9.34
N ASN A 191 -0.81 12.66 8.93
CA ASN A 191 -2.16 12.68 8.36
C ASN A 191 -2.30 13.80 7.32
N SER A 192 -2.91 13.50 6.17
CA SER A 192 -3.38 14.50 5.23
C SER A 192 -4.67 14.05 4.55
N GLY A 193 -5.73 14.85 4.65
CA GLY A 193 -7.06 14.46 4.21
C GLY A 193 -7.55 13.18 4.91
N ASN A 194 -7.93 12.18 4.10
CA ASN A 194 -8.38 10.86 4.56
C ASN A 194 -7.23 9.84 4.71
N PHE A 195 -5.98 10.24 4.43
CA PHE A 195 -4.81 9.37 4.53
C PHE A 195 -4.07 9.56 5.86
N TYR A 196 -3.63 8.45 6.43
CA TYR A 196 -2.92 8.42 7.71
C TYR A 196 -1.73 7.47 7.61
N SER A 197 -0.64 7.84 8.29
CA SER A 197 0.42 6.90 8.60
C SER A 197 0.41 6.56 10.08
N ILE A 198 0.46 5.26 10.39
CA ILE A 198 0.43 4.73 11.75
C ILE A 198 1.70 3.91 11.95
N ALA A 199 2.45 4.16 13.03
CA ALA A 199 3.56 3.31 13.45
C ALA A 199 3.17 2.54 14.71
N ALA A 200 3.35 1.22 14.71
CA ALA A 200 3.00 0.34 15.82
C ALA A 200 4.17 -0.56 16.25
N SER A 201 4.27 -0.85 17.55
CA SER A 201 5.29 -1.73 18.12
C SER A 201 4.88 -2.29 19.48
N ASN A 202 5.52 -3.39 19.88
CA ASN A 202 5.48 -3.91 21.26
C ASN A 202 6.62 -3.34 22.13
N SER A 203 7.43 -2.41 21.60
CA SER A 203 8.49 -1.75 22.35
C SER A 203 8.31 -0.23 22.31
N LEU A 204 7.78 0.34 23.40
CA LEU A 204 7.61 1.79 23.55
C LEU A 204 8.92 2.54 23.30
N ARG A 205 10.03 2.06 23.87
CA ARG A 205 11.36 2.64 23.67
C ARG A 205 11.75 2.77 22.19
N ASN A 206 11.56 1.71 21.40
CA ASN A 206 11.93 1.74 19.98
C ASN A 206 10.98 2.62 19.17
N LEU A 207 9.69 2.60 19.53
CA LEU A 207 8.68 3.44 18.88
C LEU A 207 8.91 4.92 19.18
N ASP A 208 9.15 5.30 20.43
CA ASP A 208 9.45 6.68 20.81
C ASP A 208 10.77 7.17 20.19
N LEU A 209 11.81 6.31 20.12
CA LEU A 209 13.05 6.65 19.41
C LEU A 209 12.82 6.87 17.91
N PHE A 210 11.95 6.08 17.28
CA PHE A 210 11.59 6.28 15.89
C PHE A 210 10.82 7.60 15.70
N VAL A 211 9.82 7.86 16.56
CA VAL A 211 8.99 9.07 16.52
C VAL A 211 9.82 10.33 16.78
N SER A 212 10.79 10.29 17.69
CA SER A 212 11.66 11.45 17.99
C SER A 212 12.61 11.82 16.85
N CYS A 213 12.88 10.88 15.94
CA CYS A 213 13.64 11.13 14.72
C CYS A 213 12.79 11.73 13.59
N LEU A 214 11.46 11.80 13.72
CA LEU A 214 10.60 12.41 12.72
C LEU A 214 10.74 13.92 12.78
N GLY A 215 11.03 14.54 11.63
CA GLY A 215 10.92 15.98 11.48
C GLY A 215 9.44 16.43 11.46
N PRO A 216 9.20 17.75 11.46
CA PRO A 216 7.86 18.29 11.25
C PRO A 216 7.23 17.71 9.99
N ALA A 217 5.93 17.40 10.05
CA ALA A 217 5.23 16.87 8.89
C ALA A 217 5.23 17.92 7.76
N ALA A 218 5.75 17.54 6.59
CA ALA A 218 5.82 18.41 5.41
C ALA A 218 4.45 18.44 4.71
N ILE A 219 3.45 19.02 5.37
CA ILE A 219 2.06 19.11 4.90
C ILE A 219 1.65 20.59 4.91
N PRO A 220 1.06 21.11 3.83
CA PRO A 220 0.45 22.43 3.88
C PRO A 220 -0.63 22.48 4.97
N SER A 221 -0.72 23.62 5.66
CA SER A 221 -1.61 23.79 6.82
C SER A 221 -3.08 23.46 6.51
N GLU A 222 -3.53 23.74 5.29
CA GLU A 222 -4.88 23.50 4.82
C GLU A 222 -5.25 22.01 4.73
N TYR A 223 -4.27 21.10 4.70
CA TYR A 223 -4.51 19.65 4.65
C TYR A 223 -4.18 18.93 5.97
N THR A 224 -3.98 19.68 7.05
CA THR A 224 -3.66 19.15 8.38
C THR A 224 -4.94 19.04 9.21
N HIS A 225 -5.30 17.84 9.69
CA HIS A 225 -6.55 17.61 10.44
C HIS A 225 -6.35 17.15 11.90
N GLY A 226 -5.16 17.40 12.44
CA GLY A 226 -4.83 17.11 13.84
C GLY A 226 -3.34 17.30 14.09
N GLU A 227 -2.96 17.40 15.36
CA GLU A 227 -1.55 17.38 15.73
C GLU A 227 -0.98 15.99 15.53
N VAL A 228 0.15 15.89 14.83
CA VAL A 228 0.90 14.66 14.63
C VAL A 228 2.39 14.93 14.89
N PRO A 229 3.14 13.99 15.50
CA PRO A 229 2.72 12.66 15.92
C PRO A 229 1.78 12.64 17.14
N ALA A 230 0.71 11.85 17.09
CA ALA A 230 -0.25 11.68 18.18
C ALA A 230 -0.33 10.22 18.62
N ARG A 231 -0.43 9.98 19.94
CA ARG A 231 -0.54 8.62 20.48
C ARG A 231 -1.87 8.01 20.04
N PHE A 232 -1.81 6.78 19.53
CA PHE A 232 -2.96 6.03 19.03
C PHE A 232 -3.29 4.83 19.90
N LEU A 233 -2.26 4.18 20.49
CA LEU A 233 -2.40 3.14 21.50
C LEU A 233 -1.36 3.34 22.63
N PRO A 234 -1.71 3.05 23.89
CA PRO A 234 -3.05 2.75 24.39
C PRO A 234 -3.97 3.99 24.29
N ASP A 235 -5.28 3.79 24.42
CA ASP A 235 -6.24 4.91 24.40
C ASP A 235 -5.90 5.91 25.52
N PRO A 236 -5.99 7.23 25.24
CA PRO A 236 -5.79 8.26 26.24
C PRO A 236 -6.82 8.20 27.38
#